data_AF-A0A7S4SRA2-F1
#
_entry.id   AF-A0A7S4SRA2-F1
#
_cell.length_a   1.000
_cell.length_b   1.000
_cell.length_c   1.000
_cell.angle_alpha   90.00
_cell.angle_beta   90.00
_cell.angle_gamma   90.00
#
_symmetry.space_group_name_H-M   'P 1'
#
loop_
_entity.id
_entity.type
_entity.pdbx_description
1 polymer ?
#
loop_
_entity_poly.entity_id
_entity_poly.type
_entity_poly.pdbx_seq_one_letter_code
_entity_poly.pdbx_strand_id
1 'polypeptide(L)'
;SSHFGSSGHPRRRSVARRAMPETKITDVRVPLPWEQAVAHRDAAKNKAARQFLAIWQEHKGRQDSELLWGEEVEYFLVDVGGESARVALCADEVLRRLGTASAPADGSAVGSGWRTEYGNMMVEGVTEPPFAWAIDEILRLEPALAWRRREVERVAQEVGESVRVVTLAAFPLLGVPGCTAPPAEPAPTGEVSQSVLCPDEATSPHPRYQTFTANYRKRKGCKVGAFIPRDGIAEGQRLGPDEVARLPFDLARRGSQERDPVPGHIYLDSQAFGACQCCMQATFLARNSEEARYLTDQFLVLAPLFLALTAATPFLRGLVAETDTRWPAFQQSWDDRCEEELGRVRNSRTSPCDLFIGESLAKDAAAEGAANDVEVPVHAPAMGLLTEAGVDPLLSRHVAHTLVRDPLVIFEDRLDIDDAKDADHWDQLLGTNWG
;
A
#
# COMPACT_ATOMS: atom_id res chain seq x y z
N SER A 1 -3.04 -58.77 -19.92
CA SER A 1 -1.90 -57.84 -19.84
C SER A 1 -2.12 -56.78 -20.93
N SER A 2 -2.46 -55.53 -20.66
CA SER A 2 -2.24 -54.64 -19.51
C SER A 2 -3.38 -53.63 -19.44
N HIS A 3 -3.92 -53.41 -18.24
CA HIS A 3 -4.73 -52.24 -17.90
C HIS A 3 -3.78 -51.08 -17.59
N PHE A 4 -3.97 -49.91 -18.19
CA PHE A 4 -3.49 -48.65 -17.65
C PHE A 4 -4.72 -47.78 -17.40
N GLY A 5 -5.12 -47.71 -16.13
CA GLY A 5 -6.08 -46.73 -15.64
C GLY A 5 -5.40 -45.37 -15.56
N SER A 6 -6.00 -44.37 -16.19
CA SER A 6 -5.64 -42.98 -15.91
C SER A 6 -6.32 -42.58 -14.60
N SER A 7 -5.50 -42.24 -13.61
CA SER A 7 -5.95 -41.69 -12.34
C SER A 7 -6.41 -40.25 -12.57
N GLY A 8 -7.72 -40.04 -12.65
CA GLY A 8 -8.30 -38.71 -12.57
C GLY A 8 -8.02 -38.10 -11.21
N HIS A 9 -7.17 -37.07 -11.16
CA HIS A 9 -7.10 -36.20 -9.99
C HIS A 9 -8.45 -35.51 -9.81
N PRO A 10 -9.07 -35.55 -8.62
CA PRO A 10 -10.25 -34.75 -8.37
C PRO A 10 -9.83 -33.28 -8.36
N ARG A 11 -10.21 -32.54 -9.41
CA ARG A 11 -10.25 -31.07 -9.36
C ARG A 11 -11.20 -30.71 -8.22
N ARG A 12 -10.66 -30.40 -7.04
CA ARG A 12 -11.41 -29.70 -6.01
C ARG A 12 -11.87 -28.40 -6.66
N ARG A 13 -13.18 -28.29 -6.91
CA ARG A 13 -13.80 -27.01 -7.18
C ARG A 13 -13.66 -26.20 -5.91
N SER A 14 -12.63 -25.37 -5.80
CA SER A 14 -12.66 -24.26 -4.86
C SER A 14 -13.85 -23.40 -5.29
N VAL A 15 -14.84 -23.24 -4.43
CA VAL A 15 -15.76 -22.13 -4.57
C VAL A 15 -14.85 -20.91 -4.39
N ALA A 16 -14.56 -20.19 -5.48
CA ALA A 16 -13.73 -19.00 -5.40
C ALA A 16 -14.37 -18.09 -4.36
N ARG A 17 -13.68 -17.86 -3.24
CA ARG A 17 -14.08 -16.86 -2.26
C ARG A 17 -14.21 -15.55 -3.04
N ARG A 18 -15.29 -14.82 -2.80
CA ARG A 18 -15.39 -13.46 -3.33
C ARG A 18 -14.43 -12.63 -2.51
N ALA A 19 -13.22 -12.45 -3.02
CA ALA A 19 -12.31 -11.43 -2.55
C ALA A 19 -12.97 -10.06 -2.74
N MET A 20 -12.41 -9.04 -2.09
CA MET A 20 -12.76 -7.66 -2.38
C MET A 20 -12.87 -7.47 -3.90
N PRO A 21 -13.91 -6.78 -4.39
CA PRO A 21 -13.89 -6.33 -5.77
C PRO A 21 -12.58 -5.58 -6.00
N GLU A 22 -11.87 -5.98 -7.06
CA GLU A 22 -10.56 -5.41 -7.38
C GLU A 22 -10.66 -3.88 -7.46
N THR A 23 -9.55 -3.17 -7.24
CA THR A 23 -9.37 -1.74 -7.55
C THR A 23 -9.42 -1.46 -9.06
N LYS A 24 -10.30 -2.18 -9.76
CA LYS A 24 -10.73 -1.90 -11.11
C LYS A 24 -11.57 -0.63 -11.05
N ILE A 25 -11.36 0.24 -12.02
CA ILE A 25 -12.13 1.47 -12.22
C ILE A 25 -13.66 1.28 -12.29
N THR A 26 -14.11 0.03 -12.45
CA THR A 26 -15.51 -0.37 -12.53
C THR A 26 -16.20 -0.64 -11.18
N ASP A 27 -15.47 -0.79 -10.08
CA ASP A 27 -16.07 -1.10 -8.77
C ASP A 27 -16.29 0.15 -7.91
N VAL A 28 -17.36 0.89 -8.21
CA VAL A 28 -17.65 2.16 -7.53
C VAL A 28 -18.44 1.92 -6.24
N ARG A 29 -17.76 1.41 -5.20
CA ARG A 29 -18.30 1.36 -3.84
C ARG A 29 -17.80 2.55 -3.03
N VAL A 30 -18.70 3.14 -2.23
CA VAL A 30 -18.38 4.31 -1.39
C VAL A 30 -18.22 3.84 0.06
N PRO A 31 -17.06 4.03 0.69
CA PRO A 31 -16.88 3.69 2.09
C PRO A 31 -17.69 4.61 3.01
N LEU A 32 -17.99 4.14 4.22
CA LEU A 32 -18.57 4.94 5.27
C LEU A 32 -17.62 6.08 5.66
N PRO A 33 -18.13 7.31 5.87
CA PRO A 33 -17.34 8.37 6.50
C PRO A 33 -17.03 7.99 7.95
N TRP A 34 -15.93 8.51 8.49
CA TRP A 34 -15.39 8.12 9.81
C TRP A 34 -16.41 8.19 10.94
N GLU A 35 -17.26 9.21 10.94
CA GLU A 35 -18.30 9.42 11.95
C GLU A 35 -19.30 8.24 12.04
N GLN A 36 -19.49 7.52 10.93
CA GLN A 36 -20.32 6.33 10.87
C GLN A 36 -19.48 5.05 11.04
N ALA A 37 -18.30 5.00 10.42
CA ALA A 37 -17.40 3.85 10.46
C ALA A 37 -16.95 3.49 11.88
N VAL A 38 -16.76 4.48 12.76
CA VAL A 38 -16.31 4.29 14.14
C VAL A 38 -17.21 3.33 14.94
N ALA A 39 -18.52 3.31 14.67
CA ALA A 39 -19.47 2.43 15.33
C ALA A 39 -19.28 0.95 14.97
N HIS A 40 -18.65 0.67 13.82
CA HIS A 40 -18.46 -0.68 13.29
C HIS A 40 -17.05 -1.22 13.47
N ARG A 41 -16.12 -0.38 13.93
CA ARG A 41 -14.68 -0.65 14.04
C ARG A 41 -14.34 -1.96 14.74
N ASP A 42 -14.86 -2.16 15.95
CA ASP A 42 -14.54 -3.35 16.76
C ASP A 42 -15.22 -4.60 16.18
N ALA A 43 -16.43 -4.44 15.62
CA ALA A 43 -17.11 -5.52 14.91
C ALA A 43 -16.34 -5.95 13.66
N ALA A 44 -15.82 -5.01 12.87
CA ALA A 44 -15.01 -5.26 11.68
C ALA A 44 -13.69 -5.98 12.03
N LYS A 45 -12.99 -5.59 13.11
CA LYS A 45 -11.80 -6.32 13.59
C LYS A 45 -12.11 -7.78 13.96
N ASN A 46 -13.22 -8.01 14.66
CA ASN A 46 -13.65 -9.35 15.03
C ASN A 46 -14.08 -10.18 13.81
N LYS A 47 -14.73 -9.56 12.81
CA LYS A 47 -15.06 -10.19 11.52
C LYS A 47 -13.78 -10.56 10.76
N ALA A 48 -12.81 -9.64 10.66
CA ALA A 48 -11.53 -9.88 10.02
C ALA A 48 -10.76 -11.06 10.65
N ALA A 49 -10.74 -11.18 11.98
CA ALA A 49 -10.13 -12.32 12.66
C ALA A 49 -10.81 -13.65 12.31
N ARG A 50 -12.16 -13.67 12.22
CA ARG A 50 -12.91 -14.86 11.79
C ARG A 50 -12.67 -15.20 10.32
N GLN A 51 -12.60 -14.20 9.45
CA GLN A 51 -12.33 -14.36 8.03
C GLN A 51 -10.91 -14.92 7.80
N PHE A 52 -9.89 -14.37 8.47
CA PHE A 52 -8.56 -14.94 8.48
C PHE A 52 -8.58 -16.40 8.95
N LEU A 53 -9.26 -16.69 10.07
CA LEU A 53 -9.33 -18.05 10.59
C LEU A 53 -9.98 -19.02 9.59
N ALA A 54 -11.04 -18.59 8.90
CA ALA A 54 -11.68 -19.40 7.87
C ALA A 54 -10.73 -19.70 6.70
N ILE A 55 -10.00 -18.69 6.22
CA ILE A 55 -8.97 -18.83 5.18
C ILE A 55 -7.86 -19.79 5.64
N TRP A 56 -7.37 -19.61 6.88
CA TRP A 56 -6.35 -20.46 7.45
C TRP A 56 -6.80 -21.92 7.55
N GLN A 57 -7.99 -22.19 8.08
CA GLN A 57 -8.48 -23.57 8.20
C GLN A 57 -8.67 -24.25 6.85
N GLU A 58 -9.07 -23.49 5.82
CA GLU A 58 -9.24 -24.00 4.46
C GLU A 58 -7.89 -24.30 3.78
N HIS A 59 -6.87 -23.47 4.01
CA HIS A 59 -5.63 -23.47 3.22
C HIS A 59 -4.35 -23.83 3.97
N LYS A 60 -4.35 -24.01 5.29
CA LYS A 60 -3.13 -24.35 6.07
C LYS A 60 -2.42 -25.63 5.64
N GLY A 61 -3.15 -26.56 5.01
CA GLY A 61 -2.60 -27.81 4.46
C GLY A 61 -2.24 -27.73 2.97
N ARG A 62 -2.31 -26.56 2.34
CA ARG A 62 -2.04 -26.37 0.91
C ARG A 62 -0.57 -26.66 0.59
N GLN A 63 -0.35 -27.29 -0.56
CA GLN A 63 0.96 -27.63 -1.10
C GLN A 63 0.91 -27.39 -2.61
N ASP A 64 1.48 -26.28 -3.07
CA ASP A 64 1.54 -25.89 -4.48
C ASP A 64 2.80 -26.45 -5.14
N SER A 65 2.64 -27.16 -6.25
CA SER A 65 3.76 -27.69 -7.04
C SER A 65 4.34 -26.66 -8.00
N GLU A 66 3.55 -25.65 -8.37
CA GLU A 66 3.94 -24.57 -9.26
C GLU A 66 4.29 -23.34 -8.41
N LEU A 67 5.51 -22.85 -8.57
CA LEU A 67 5.93 -21.57 -8.01
C LEU A 67 5.70 -20.51 -9.08
N LEU A 68 4.97 -19.46 -8.70
CA LEU A 68 4.59 -18.36 -9.58
C LEU A 68 5.09 -17.05 -8.97
N TRP A 69 5.37 -16.07 -9.81
CA TRP A 69 5.68 -14.73 -9.33
C TRP A 69 5.23 -13.69 -10.34
N GLY A 70 5.11 -12.44 -9.90
CA GLY A 70 4.77 -11.32 -10.76
C GLY A 70 5.33 -10.04 -10.18
N GLU A 71 5.51 -9.04 -11.04
CA GLU A 71 5.81 -7.68 -10.59
C GLU A 71 4.64 -6.74 -10.81
N GLU A 72 4.66 -5.66 -10.05
CA GLU A 72 3.77 -4.52 -10.13
C GLU A 72 4.64 -3.26 -10.28
N VAL A 73 4.36 -2.48 -11.32
CA VAL A 73 5.09 -1.26 -11.65
C VAL A 73 4.14 -0.09 -11.75
N GLU A 74 4.46 0.98 -11.02
CA GLU A 74 3.68 2.20 -10.99
C GLU A 74 4.29 3.27 -11.90
N TYR A 75 3.42 3.94 -12.66
CA TYR A 75 3.77 4.96 -13.63
C TYR A 75 3.17 6.30 -13.24
N PHE A 76 3.93 7.38 -13.40
CA PHE A 76 3.43 8.74 -13.40
C PHE A 76 3.01 9.18 -14.80
N LEU A 77 1.88 9.86 -14.87
CA LEU A 77 1.44 10.66 -16.01
C LEU A 77 1.88 12.11 -15.80
N VAL A 78 2.64 12.65 -16.75
CA VAL A 78 3.22 14.00 -16.67
C VAL A 78 2.88 14.79 -17.92
N ASP A 79 2.28 15.96 -17.76
CA ASP A 79 2.08 16.93 -18.84
C ASP A 79 3.37 17.74 -19.05
N VAL A 80 3.91 17.68 -20.26
CA VAL A 80 5.13 18.42 -20.66
C VAL A 80 4.84 19.48 -21.73
N GLY A 81 3.59 19.94 -21.84
CA GLY A 81 3.17 20.90 -22.87
C GLY A 81 3.52 22.35 -22.54
N GLY A 82 3.84 22.64 -21.28
CA GLY A 82 4.21 23.99 -20.80
C GLY A 82 5.71 24.14 -20.52
N GLU A 83 6.09 25.29 -19.97
CA GLU A 83 7.48 25.58 -19.57
C GLU A 83 7.99 24.71 -18.42
N SER A 84 7.07 24.20 -17.58
CA SER A 84 7.37 23.29 -16.47
C SER A 84 6.53 22.03 -16.58
N ALA A 85 7.16 20.88 -16.30
CA ALA A 85 6.46 19.61 -16.22
C ALA A 85 5.48 19.61 -15.04
N ARG A 86 4.29 19.03 -15.23
CA ARG A 86 3.22 18.97 -14.23
C ARG A 86 2.66 17.55 -14.15
N VAL A 87 2.18 17.12 -12.98
CA VAL A 87 1.44 15.85 -12.90
C VAL A 87 0.12 15.98 -13.67
N ALA A 88 -0.13 15.04 -14.58
CA ALA A 88 -1.36 15.02 -15.36
C ALA A 88 -2.45 14.27 -14.58
N LEU A 89 -3.52 14.97 -14.20
CA LEU A 89 -4.63 14.45 -13.40
C LEU A 89 -5.65 13.73 -14.29
N CYS A 90 -5.21 12.71 -15.01
CA CYS A 90 -6.00 11.99 -16.01
C CYS A 90 -5.92 10.46 -15.92
N ALA A 91 -5.42 9.92 -14.81
CA ALA A 91 -5.27 8.47 -14.62
C ALA A 91 -6.60 7.71 -14.77
N ASP A 92 -7.70 8.24 -14.25
CA ASP A 92 -9.03 7.62 -14.38
C ASP A 92 -9.41 7.43 -15.87
N GLU A 93 -9.24 8.45 -16.70
CA GLU A 93 -9.55 8.36 -18.13
C GLU A 93 -8.59 7.40 -18.87
N VAL A 94 -7.30 7.43 -18.54
CA VAL A 94 -6.30 6.49 -19.10
C VAL A 94 -6.68 5.05 -18.76
N LEU A 95 -7.03 4.77 -17.50
CA LEU A 95 -7.43 3.44 -17.04
C LEU A 95 -8.75 2.98 -17.69
N ARG A 96 -9.72 3.87 -17.92
CA ARG A 96 -10.96 3.55 -18.65
C ARG A 96 -10.67 3.06 -20.06
N ARG A 97 -9.70 3.67 -20.73
CA ARG A 97 -9.30 3.30 -22.10
C ARG A 97 -8.43 2.04 -22.17
N LEU A 98 -7.54 1.85 -21.20
CA LEU A 98 -6.76 0.61 -21.07
C LEU A 98 -7.63 -0.60 -20.76
N GLY A 99 -8.73 -0.40 -20.03
CA GLY A 99 -9.58 -1.49 -19.54
C GLY A 99 -8.93 -2.24 -18.36
N THR A 100 -9.43 -3.43 -18.06
CA THR A 100 -8.99 -4.19 -16.88
C THR A 100 -7.67 -4.93 -17.08
N ALA A 101 -7.38 -5.32 -18.32
CA ALA A 101 -6.15 -5.99 -18.72
C ALA A 101 -5.94 -5.86 -20.23
N SER A 102 -4.69 -5.85 -20.67
CA SER A 102 -4.32 -5.92 -22.08
C SER A 102 -3.05 -6.74 -22.29
N ALA A 103 -2.84 -7.22 -23.53
CA ALA A 103 -1.66 -7.98 -23.93
C ALA A 103 -1.36 -7.70 -25.42
N PRO A 104 -0.10 -7.83 -25.87
CA PRO A 104 0.22 -7.65 -27.28
C PRO A 104 -0.40 -8.77 -28.12
N ALA A 105 -1.03 -8.40 -29.24
CA ALA A 105 -1.76 -9.34 -30.11
C ALA A 105 -0.86 -10.41 -30.75
N ASP A 106 0.43 -10.13 -30.92
CA ASP A 106 1.43 -11.04 -31.47
C ASP A 106 2.07 -11.97 -30.42
N GLY A 107 1.70 -11.82 -29.13
CA GLY A 107 2.28 -12.58 -28.03
C GLY A 107 3.74 -12.26 -27.73
N SER A 108 4.25 -11.11 -28.19
CA SER A 108 5.65 -10.71 -28.01
C SER A 108 6.06 -10.46 -26.56
N ALA A 109 5.11 -10.26 -25.65
CA ALA A 109 5.37 -10.02 -24.24
C ALA A 109 4.21 -10.52 -23.35
N VAL A 110 4.48 -10.70 -22.05
CA VAL A 110 3.44 -10.94 -21.05
C VAL A 110 2.59 -9.68 -20.90
N GLY A 111 1.27 -9.87 -20.75
CA GLY A 111 0.32 -8.79 -20.61
C GLY A 111 0.38 -8.07 -19.26
N SER A 112 -0.59 -7.21 -19.05
CA SER A 112 -0.80 -6.48 -17.82
C SER A 112 -2.26 -6.47 -17.42
N GLY A 113 -2.52 -6.66 -16.13
CA GLY A 113 -3.67 -6.07 -15.47
C GLY A 113 -3.39 -4.60 -15.19
N TRP A 114 -4.41 -3.74 -15.31
CA TRP A 114 -4.30 -2.31 -14.99
C TRP A 114 -5.13 -1.98 -13.76
N ARG A 115 -4.55 -1.22 -12.83
CA ARG A 115 -5.18 -0.87 -11.54
C ARG A 115 -5.15 0.64 -11.31
N THR A 116 -6.16 1.15 -10.60
CA THR A 116 -6.07 2.52 -10.05
C THR A 116 -5.11 2.51 -8.88
N GLU A 117 -4.33 3.58 -8.79
CA GLU A 117 -3.52 3.89 -7.62
C GLU A 117 -4.10 5.08 -6.84
N TYR A 118 -3.50 5.43 -5.71
CA TYR A 118 -3.94 6.56 -4.89
C TYR A 118 -3.95 7.88 -5.67
N GLY A 119 -2.95 8.10 -6.54
CA GLY A 119 -2.83 9.34 -7.32
C GLY A 119 -3.67 9.36 -8.59
N ASN A 120 -4.37 10.47 -8.87
CA ASN A 120 -5.03 10.70 -10.17
C ASN A 120 -4.02 10.96 -11.32
N MET A 121 -2.73 10.87 -11.03
CA MET A 121 -1.63 10.92 -11.96
C MET A 121 -0.89 9.58 -12.08
N MET A 122 -1.43 8.51 -11.50
CA MET A 122 -0.76 7.21 -11.40
C MET A 122 -1.53 6.10 -12.11
N VAL A 123 -0.80 5.23 -12.79
CA VAL A 123 -1.30 3.99 -13.37
C VAL A 123 -0.41 2.87 -12.87
N GLU A 124 -1.00 1.77 -12.39
CA GLU A 124 -0.26 0.57 -12.04
C GLU A 124 -0.46 -0.52 -13.10
N GLY A 125 0.66 -1.11 -13.53
CA GLY A 125 0.67 -2.32 -14.34
C GLY A 125 1.07 -3.53 -13.50
N VAL A 126 0.18 -4.52 -13.43
CA VAL A 126 0.38 -5.79 -12.73
C VAL A 126 0.62 -6.91 -13.73
N THR A 127 1.61 -7.76 -13.49
CA THR A 127 1.87 -8.92 -14.36
C THR A 127 0.66 -9.85 -14.46
N GLU A 128 0.11 -10.02 -15.67
CA GLU A 128 -1.04 -10.91 -15.91
C GLU A 128 -0.91 -11.64 -17.27
N PRO A 129 -0.86 -12.99 -17.30
CA PRO A 129 -0.75 -13.92 -16.16
C PRO A 129 0.62 -13.85 -15.46
N PRO A 130 0.75 -14.37 -14.22
CA PRO A 130 2.04 -14.41 -13.51
C PRO A 130 3.08 -15.27 -14.25
N PHE A 131 4.36 -14.95 -14.03
CA PHE A 131 5.50 -15.72 -14.51
C PHE A 131 5.63 -17.04 -13.76
N ALA A 132 6.11 -18.07 -14.45
CA ALA A 132 6.53 -19.31 -13.81
C ALA A 132 7.95 -19.19 -13.21
N TRP A 133 8.30 -20.12 -12.33
CA TRP A 133 9.62 -20.18 -11.69
C TRP A 133 10.69 -20.83 -12.57
N ALA A 134 11.09 -20.14 -13.63
CA ALA A 134 12.12 -20.59 -14.56
C ALA A 134 12.98 -19.42 -15.09
N ILE A 135 14.24 -19.70 -15.45
CA ILE A 135 15.20 -18.65 -15.86
C ILE A 135 14.78 -17.98 -17.17
N ASP A 136 14.19 -18.74 -18.08
CA ASP A 136 13.62 -18.25 -19.33
C ASP A 136 12.45 -17.29 -19.11
N GLU A 137 11.65 -17.48 -18.04
CA GLU A 137 10.60 -16.54 -17.65
C GLU A 137 11.19 -15.19 -17.20
N ILE A 138 12.35 -15.18 -16.53
CA ILE A 138 13.04 -13.92 -16.14
C ILE A 138 13.41 -13.11 -17.38
N LEU A 139 13.81 -13.76 -18.47
CA LEU A 139 14.15 -13.08 -19.73
C LEU A 139 12.93 -12.42 -20.41
N ARG A 140 11.71 -12.76 -20.00
CA ARG A 140 10.47 -12.17 -20.51
C ARG A 140 10.06 -10.90 -19.78
N LEU A 141 10.70 -10.59 -18.64
CA LEU A 141 10.37 -9.44 -17.81
C LEU A 141 10.59 -8.11 -18.53
N GLU A 142 11.78 -7.88 -19.07
CA GLU A 142 12.11 -6.61 -19.75
C GLU A 142 11.20 -6.36 -20.97
N PRO A 143 10.94 -7.34 -21.86
CA PRO A 143 9.94 -7.19 -22.92
C PRO A 143 8.54 -6.82 -22.39
N ALA A 144 8.11 -7.41 -21.28
CA ALA A 144 6.82 -7.10 -20.65
C ALA A 144 6.77 -5.67 -20.12
N LEU A 145 7.77 -5.22 -19.36
CA LEU A 145 7.87 -3.85 -18.86
C LEU A 145 7.95 -2.82 -20.00
N ALA A 146 8.71 -3.12 -21.05
CA ALA A 146 8.84 -2.25 -22.22
C ALA A 146 7.51 -2.13 -22.99
N TRP A 147 6.80 -3.25 -23.15
CA TRP A 147 5.47 -3.23 -23.77
C TRP A 147 4.47 -2.45 -22.92
N ARG A 148 4.40 -2.70 -21.60
CA ARG A 148 3.49 -1.98 -20.68
C ARG A 148 3.70 -0.48 -20.74
N ARG A 149 4.94 -0.01 -20.65
CA ARG A 149 5.25 1.43 -20.78
C ARG A 149 4.74 1.99 -22.10
N ARG A 150 4.98 1.31 -23.23
CA ARG A 150 4.51 1.78 -24.54
C ARG A 150 2.99 1.83 -24.63
N GLU A 151 2.30 0.87 -24.02
CA GLU A 151 0.84 0.81 -24.05
C GLU A 151 0.22 1.92 -23.20
N VAL A 152 0.72 2.16 -21.99
CA VAL A 152 0.28 3.30 -21.16
C VAL A 152 0.60 4.62 -21.86
N GLU A 153 1.79 4.76 -22.47
CA GLU A 153 2.19 5.97 -23.21
C GLU A 153 1.25 6.25 -24.38
N ARG A 154 0.93 5.23 -25.19
CA ARG A 154 0.01 5.35 -26.32
C ARG A 154 -1.36 5.86 -25.87
N VAL A 155 -1.93 5.24 -24.83
CA VAL A 155 -3.26 5.64 -24.32
C VAL A 155 -3.22 7.01 -23.66
N ALA A 156 -2.18 7.34 -22.91
CA ALA A 156 -2.01 8.65 -22.28
C ALA A 156 -1.95 9.78 -23.33
N GLN A 157 -1.27 9.55 -24.45
CA GLN A 157 -1.19 10.51 -25.56
C GLN A 157 -2.54 10.71 -26.29
N GLU A 158 -3.41 9.70 -26.30
CA GLU A 158 -4.78 9.84 -26.80
C GLU A 158 -5.68 10.67 -25.86
N VAL A 159 -5.34 10.74 -24.57
CA VAL A 159 -6.02 11.59 -23.59
C VAL A 159 -5.48 13.02 -23.65
N GLY A 160 -4.18 13.20 -23.84
CA GLY A 160 -3.56 14.49 -24.09
C GLY A 160 -2.22 14.37 -24.81
N GLU A 161 -2.05 15.08 -25.93
CA GLU A 161 -0.88 14.98 -26.81
C GLU A 161 0.45 15.29 -26.10
N SER A 162 0.42 16.13 -25.06
CA SER A 162 1.56 16.51 -24.22
C SER A 162 1.80 15.60 -23.01
N VAL A 163 0.95 14.60 -22.77
CA VAL A 163 1.10 13.68 -21.62
C VAL A 163 2.15 12.62 -21.94
N ARG A 164 3.05 12.38 -21.00
CA ARG A 164 4.14 11.39 -21.06
C ARG A 164 4.12 10.51 -19.82
N VAL A 165 4.65 9.29 -19.96
CA VAL A 165 4.71 8.27 -18.93
C VAL A 165 6.14 8.12 -18.41
N VAL A 166 6.31 8.34 -17.11
CA VAL A 166 7.61 8.20 -16.43
C VAL A 166 7.49 7.27 -15.23
N THR A 167 8.58 6.62 -14.85
CA THR A 167 8.65 5.76 -13.64
C THR A 167 9.59 6.40 -12.64
N LEU A 168 9.17 7.55 -12.11
CA LEU A 168 9.87 8.25 -11.03
C LEU A 168 9.37 7.69 -9.70
N ALA A 169 10.23 7.55 -8.70
CA ALA A 169 9.76 7.16 -7.37
C ALA A 169 8.91 8.27 -6.71
N ALA A 170 9.24 9.54 -6.94
CA ALA A 170 8.41 10.66 -6.53
C ALA A 170 8.47 11.77 -7.58
N PHE A 171 7.36 12.47 -7.82
CA PHE A 171 7.36 13.64 -8.67
C PHE A 171 7.98 14.84 -7.91
N PRO A 172 9.13 15.41 -8.35
CA PRO A 172 9.89 16.37 -7.56
C PRO A 172 9.12 17.63 -7.16
N LEU A 173 8.17 18.06 -7.99
CA LEU A 173 7.44 19.33 -7.80
C LEU A 173 6.03 19.14 -7.23
N LEU A 174 5.63 17.94 -6.79
CA LEU A 174 4.32 17.74 -6.18
C LEU A 174 4.17 18.67 -4.97
N GLY A 175 3.06 19.41 -4.89
CA GLY A 175 2.80 20.39 -3.83
C GLY A 175 3.41 21.78 -4.05
N VAL A 176 4.18 21.99 -5.12
CA VAL A 176 4.58 23.32 -5.59
C VAL A 176 3.38 23.96 -6.31
N PRO A 177 3.09 25.27 -6.13
CA PRO A 177 1.99 25.94 -6.86
C PRO A 177 2.06 25.70 -8.37
N GLY A 178 0.93 25.35 -8.98
CA GLY A 178 0.86 25.06 -10.41
C GLY A 178 1.43 23.70 -10.84
N CYS A 179 1.70 22.78 -9.91
CA CYS A 179 2.29 21.48 -10.23
C CYS A 179 1.36 20.49 -10.95
N THR A 180 0.07 20.80 -11.14
CA THR A 180 -0.93 19.90 -11.74
C THR A 180 -1.42 20.39 -13.10
N ALA A 181 -1.83 19.44 -13.95
CA ALA A 181 -2.52 19.67 -15.21
C ALA A 181 -3.79 18.79 -15.27
N PRO A 182 -5.01 19.36 -15.33
CA PRO A 182 -5.32 20.79 -15.22
C PRO A 182 -4.87 21.42 -13.88
N PRO A 183 -4.73 22.76 -13.81
CA PRO A 183 -4.42 23.45 -12.57
C PRO A 183 -5.49 23.18 -11.50
N ALA A 184 -5.04 22.84 -10.30
CA ALA A 184 -5.87 22.64 -9.11
C ALA A 184 -5.20 23.28 -7.89
N GLU A 185 -5.99 23.79 -6.95
CA GLU A 185 -5.52 24.53 -5.79
C GLU A 185 -5.79 23.77 -4.49
N PRO A 186 -4.89 23.82 -3.49
CA PRO A 186 -5.14 23.20 -2.19
C PRO A 186 -6.39 23.77 -1.49
N ALA A 187 -7.13 22.90 -0.80
CA ALA A 187 -8.34 23.24 -0.06
C ALA A 187 -8.12 23.08 1.45
N PRO A 188 -7.45 24.02 2.14
CA PRO A 188 -7.09 23.87 3.56
C PRO A 188 -8.27 23.81 4.53
N THR A 189 -9.46 24.22 4.08
CA THR A 189 -10.73 24.12 4.82
C THR A 189 -11.70 23.12 4.17
N GLY A 190 -11.20 22.24 3.30
CA GLY A 190 -12.00 21.22 2.62
C GLY A 190 -12.32 20.01 3.50
N GLU A 191 -12.97 19.01 2.90
CA GLU A 191 -13.44 17.80 3.60
C GLU A 191 -12.46 16.63 3.53
N VAL A 192 -11.51 16.63 2.58
CA VAL A 192 -10.64 15.48 2.31
C VAL A 192 -9.30 15.62 3.05
N SER A 193 -8.25 16.18 2.44
CA SER A 193 -6.92 16.25 3.07
C SER A 193 -6.72 17.47 3.98
N GLN A 194 -7.38 18.59 3.67
CA GLN A 194 -7.13 19.91 4.30
C GLN A 194 -5.68 20.41 4.12
N SER A 195 -4.98 19.91 3.10
CA SER A 195 -3.61 20.29 2.82
C SER A 195 -3.50 21.77 2.41
N VAL A 196 -2.40 22.43 2.81
CA VAL A 196 -2.01 23.77 2.31
C VAL A 196 -1.06 23.68 1.10
N LEU A 197 -0.67 22.46 0.73
CA LEU A 197 0.36 22.19 -0.28
C LEU A 197 -0.21 21.48 -1.50
N CYS A 198 -1.03 20.44 -1.30
CA CYS A 198 -1.47 19.52 -2.33
C CYS A 198 -3.00 19.63 -2.53
N PRO A 199 -3.49 19.80 -3.78
CA PRO A 199 -4.92 19.76 -4.09
C PRO A 199 -5.50 18.35 -3.90
N ASP A 200 -6.77 18.25 -3.51
CA ASP A 200 -7.45 16.96 -3.34
C ASP A 200 -7.61 16.23 -4.68
N GLU A 201 -7.63 16.96 -5.80
CA GLU A 201 -7.66 16.45 -7.18
C GLU A 201 -6.40 15.66 -7.58
N ALA A 202 -5.31 15.79 -6.82
CA ALA A 202 -4.15 14.92 -6.95
C ALA A 202 -4.47 13.47 -6.51
N THR A 203 -5.47 13.29 -5.65
CA THR A 203 -5.98 11.98 -5.24
C THR A 203 -6.97 11.47 -6.28
N SER A 204 -6.93 10.17 -6.57
CA SER A 204 -7.84 9.51 -7.52
C SER A 204 -9.31 9.87 -7.23
N PRO A 205 -10.11 10.15 -8.27
CA PRO A 205 -11.53 10.47 -8.11
C PRO A 205 -12.36 9.28 -7.66
N HIS A 206 -11.77 8.07 -7.60
CA HIS A 206 -12.46 6.90 -7.08
C HIS A 206 -12.82 7.11 -5.59
N PRO A 207 -14.11 6.97 -5.19
CA PRO A 207 -14.58 7.37 -3.85
C PRO A 207 -13.83 6.74 -2.68
N ARG A 208 -13.27 5.54 -2.89
CA ARG A 208 -12.38 4.86 -1.93
C ARG A 208 -11.27 5.78 -1.44
N TYR A 209 -10.52 6.43 -2.33
CA TYR A 209 -9.31 7.16 -1.93
C TYR A 209 -9.64 8.46 -1.21
N GLN A 210 -10.58 9.26 -1.71
CA GLN A 210 -10.97 10.50 -1.04
C GLN A 210 -11.60 10.23 0.34
N THR A 211 -12.48 9.23 0.44
CA THR A 211 -13.07 8.84 1.73
C THR A 211 -12.00 8.30 2.69
N PHE A 212 -11.07 7.49 2.18
CA PHE A 212 -9.96 6.98 2.96
C PHE A 212 -9.08 8.11 3.51
N THR A 213 -8.71 9.10 2.68
CA THR A 213 -7.92 10.28 3.08
C THR A 213 -8.63 11.10 4.16
N ALA A 214 -9.94 11.33 4.00
CA ALA A 214 -10.74 12.01 5.01
C ALA A 214 -10.82 11.20 6.32
N ASN A 215 -11.08 9.89 6.23
CA ASN A 215 -11.20 9.01 7.39
C ASN A 215 -9.89 8.93 8.17
N TYR A 216 -8.77 8.89 7.48
CA TYR A 216 -7.43 8.88 8.05
C TYR A 216 -7.18 10.12 8.92
N ARG A 217 -7.45 11.32 8.37
CA ARG A 217 -7.32 12.61 9.08
C ARG A 217 -8.27 12.68 10.28
N LYS A 218 -9.52 12.28 10.09
CA LYS A 218 -10.55 12.30 11.14
C LYS A 218 -10.26 11.29 12.26
N ARG A 219 -9.74 10.10 11.94
CA ARG A 219 -9.24 9.14 12.93
C ARG A 219 -8.11 9.74 13.73
N LYS A 220 -7.09 10.26 13.06
CA LYS A 220 -5.91 10.86 13.70
C LYS A 220 -6.29 12.02 14.63
N GLY A 221 -7.31 12.79 14.25
CA GLY A 221 -7.73 14.01 14.95
C GLY A 221 -7.03 15.29 14.45
N CYS A 222 -6.09 15.16 13.51
CA CYS A 222 -5.41 16.26 12.84
C CYS A 222 -4.95 15.82 11.44
N LYS A 223 -4.40 16.75 10.64
CA LYS A 223 -3.70 16.39 9.40
C LYS A 223 -2.50 15.51 9.70
N VAL A 224 -2.13 14.68 8.72
CA VAL A 224 -0.82 14.03 8.70
C VAL A 224 0.28 15.07 8.48
N GLY A 225 1.53 14.71 8.76
CA GLY A 225 2.66 15.61 8.55
C GLY A 225 3.96 14.83 8.47
N ALA A 226 4.69 15.00 7.37
CA ALA A 226 6.08 14.59 7.24
C ALA A 226 7.02 15.80 7.32
N PHE A 227 8.15 15.61 7.97
CA PHE A 227 9.17 16.62 8.24
C PHE A 227 10.53 16.05 7.83
N ILE A 228 10.83 16.13 6.54
CA ILE A 228 12.04 15.51 5.98
C ILE A 228 13.19 16.51 6.08
N PRO A 229 14.34 16.20 6.70
CA PRO A 229 15.44 17.15 6.78
C PRO A 229 15.88 17.56 5.37
N ARG A 230 16.19 18.84 5.18
CA ARG A 230 16.74 19.35 3.92
C ARG A 230 18.21 19.02 3.80
N ASP A 231 18.71 18.96 2.58
CA ASP A 231 20.15 18.80 2.30
C ASP A 231 20.99 19.76 3.14
N GLY A 232 22.03 19.23 3.77
CA GLY A 232 22.95 19.97 4.64
C GLY A 232 22.50 20.14 6.09
N ILE A 233 21.34 19.59 6.49
CA ILE A 233 20.95 19.52 7.90
C ILE A 233 21.76 18.45 8.63
N ALA A 234 22.60 18.88 9.57
CA ALA A 234 23.43 17.99 10.37
C ALA A 234 22.57 17.06 11.26
N GLU A 235 23.07 15.85 11.53
CA GLU A 235 22.36 14.83 12.34
C GLU A 235 21.84 15.39 13.68
N GLY A 236 22.65 16.17 14.40
CA GLY A 236 22.25 16.79 15.67
C GLY A 236 21.18 17.89 15.59
N GLN A 237 20.78 18.29 14.38
CA GLN A 237 19.70 19.26 14.12
C GLN A 237 18.42 18.59 13.58
N ARG A 238 18.46 17.27 13.33
CA ARG A 238 17.31 16.50 12.86
C ARG A 238 16.34 16.26 14.02
N LEU A 239 15.05 16.24 13.71
CA LEU A 239 14.01 15.92 14.67
C LEU A 239 14.07 14.44 15.06
N GLY A 240 13.91 14.14 16.35
CA GLY A 240 13.75 12.77 16.82
C GLY A 240 12.39 12.17 16.41
N PRO A 241 12.25 10.82 16.40
CA PRO A 241 11.00 10.15 16.03
C PRO A 241 9.78 10.62 16.84
N ASP A 242 9.95 10.84 18.15
CA ASP A 242 8.88 11.31 19.03
C ASP A 242 8.46 12.76 18.74
N GLU A 243 9.41 13.61 18.34
CA GLU A 243 9.14 15.00 17.93
C GLU A 243 8.36 15.01 16.61
N VAL A 244 8.83 14.24 15.62
CA VAL A 244 8.15 14.06 14.32
C VAL A 244 6.70 13.61 14.52
N ALA A 245 6.47 12.63 15.40
CA ALA A 245 5.14 12.09 15.65
C ALA A 245 4.19 13.09 16.35
N ARG A 246 4.73 14.01 17.17
CA ARG A 246 3.94 15.01 17.92
C ARG A 246 3.65 16.29 17.14
N LEU A 247 4.54 16.69 16.24
CA LEU A 247 4.45 17.95 15.49
C LEU A 247 3.09 18.18 14.79
N PRO A 248 2.45 17.19 14.13
CA PRO A 248 1.15 17.41 13.50
C PRO A 248 0.07 17.90 14.49
N PHE A 249 0.08 17.41 15.72
CA PHE A 249 -0.85 17.83 16.78
C PHE A 249 -0.53 19.25 17.28
N ASP A 250 0.75 19.59 17.43
CA ASP A 250 1.17 20.94 17.82
C ASP A 250 0.78 21.99 16.76
N LEU A 251 0.93 21.66 15.48
CA LEU A 251 0.51 22.53 14.38
C LEU A 251 -1.01 22.72 14.36
N ALA A 252 -1.77 21.64 14.60
CA ALA A 252 -3.22 21.70 14.68
C ALA A 252 -3.70 22.58 15.84
N ARG A 253 -3.10 22.44 17.04
CA ARG A 253 -3.42 23.28 18.22
C ARG A 253 -3.18 24.77 17.97
N ARG A 254 -2.18 25.11 17.15
CA ARG A 254 -1.87 26.50 16.77
C ARG A 254 -2.70 27.00 15.59
N GLY A 255 -3.47 26.13 14.93
CA GLY A 255 -4.19 26.47 13.71
C GLY A 255 -3.27 26.86 12.56
N SER A 256 -2.05 26.30 12.49
CA SER A 256 -1.05 26.72 11.50
C SER A 256 -1.50 26.40 10.08
N GLN A 257 -1.37 27.38 9.20
CA GLN A 257 -1.56 27.28 7.75
C GLN A 257 -0.23 27.56 7.01
N GLU A 258 0.88 27.51 7.72
CA GLU A 258 2.20 27.74 7.17
C GLU A 258 2.60 26.61 6.23
N ARG A 259 3.23 26.95 5.11
CA ARG A 259 3.74 25.97 4.15
C ARG A 259 5.09 25.39 4.56
N ASP A 260 5.79 26.04 5.50
CA ASP A 260 7.11 25.66 6.01
C ASP A 260 7.25 25.95 7.52
N PRO A 261 6.44 25.27 8.38
CA PRO A 261 6.37 25.58 9.81
C PRO A 261 7.60 25.14 10.61
N VAL A 262 8.46 24.29 10.04
CA VAL A 262 9.63 23.72 10.70
C VAL A 262 10.90 24.11 9.93
N PRO A 263 11.71 25.04 10.46
CA PRO A 263 12.98 25.41 9.83
C PRO A 263 13.87 24.20 9.57
N GLY A 264 14.53 24.20 8.40
CA GLY A 264 15.43 23.13 7.98
C GLY A 264 14.74 21.86 7.49
N HIS A 265 13.42 21.73 7.58
CA HIS A 265 12.71 20.52 7.17
C HIS A 265 11.74 20.82 6.01
N ILE A 266 11.65 19.89 5.06
CA ILE A 266 10.63 19.85 4.01
C ILE A 266 9.34 19.35 4.68
N TYR A 267 8.33 20.22 4.71
CA TYR A 267 7.02 19.90 5.27
C TYR A 267 6.08 19.29 4.22
N LEU A 268 5.39 18.20 4.55
CA LEU A 268 4.46 17.53 3.64
C LEU A 268 3.20 17.14 4.44
N ASP A 269 2.04 17.72 4.12
CA ASP A 269 0.87 17.71 5.02
C ASP A 269 -0.36 16.97 4.46
N SER A 270 -0.10 16.02 3.56
CA SER A 270 -1.11 15.19 2.89
C SER A 270 -0.57 13.79 2.64
N GLN A 271 -1.46 12.79 2.69
CA GLN A 271 -1.19 11.41 2.30
C GLN A 271 -0.69 11.29 0.86
N ALA A 272 -1.05 12.25 0.00
CA ALA A 272 -0.56 12.32 -1.37
C ALA A 272 0.97 12.36 -1.46
N PHE A 273 1.66 12.95 -0.47
CA PHE A 273 3.12 13.01 -0.49
C PHE A 273 3.81 11.67 -0.19
N GLY A 274 3.06 10.67 0.28
CA GLY A 274 3.52 9.30 0.44
C GLY A 274 2.97 8.36 -0.62
N ALA A 275 1.66 8.42 -0.90
CA ALA A 275 1.01 7.46 -1.79
C ALA A 275 0.85 7.94 -3.23
N CYS A 276 1.11 9.20 -3.53
CA CYS A 276 1.41 9.60 -4.91
C CYS A 276 2.90 9.41 -5.22
N GLN A 277 3.53 8.34 -4.75
CA GLN A 277 4.92 7.97 -5.01
C GLN A 277 4.91 6.57 -5.61
N CYS A 278 5.73 6.32 -6.63
CA CYS A 278 5.82 5.02 -7.26
C CYS A 278 6.87 4.12 -6.60
N CYS A 279 6.66 2.83 -6.79
CA CYS A 279 7.58 1.76 -6.47
C CYS A 279 7.52 0.65 -7.51
N MET A 280 8.42 -0.31 -7.34
CA MET A 280 8.35 -1.60 -7.99
C MET A 280 8.13 -2.62 -6.88
N GLN A 281 7.15 -3.50 -7.08
CA GLN A 281 6.83 -4.58 -6.15
C GLN A 281 6.98 -5.92 -6.86
N ALA A 282 7.30 -6.97 -6.10
CA ALA A 282 7.35 -8.33 -6.60
C ALA A 282 6.66 -9.27 -5.61
N THR A 283 5.71 -10.03 -6.12
CA THR A 283 4.89 -10.96 -5.34
C THR A 283 5.24 -12.38 -5.73
N PHE A 284 5.56 -13.21 -4.73
CA PHE A 284 6.01 -14.60 -4.91
C PHE A 284 5.03 -15.58 -4.27
N LEU A 285 4.57 -16.56 -5.05
CA LEU A 285 3.83 -17.71 -4.54
C LEU A 285 4.82 -18.74 -4.00
N ALA A 286 4.76 -18.99 -2.70
CA ALA A 286 5.48 -20.09 -2.05
C ALA A 286 4.69 -21.41 -2.14
N ARG A 287 5.36 -22.54 -1.91
CA ARG A 287 4.75 -23.88 -1.91
C ARG A 287 3.66 -24.03 -0.87
N ASN A 288 3.84 -23.45 0.31
CA ASN A 288 2.96 -23.57 1.45
C ASN A 288 3.22 -22.44 2.47
N SER A 289 2.47 -22.44 3.58
CA SER A 289 2.62 -21.42 4.62
C SER A 289 3.97 -21.43 5.33
N GLU A 290 4.59 -22.59 5.52
CA GLU A 290 5.91 -22.69 6.18
C GLU A 290 6.98 -21.97 5.34
N GLU A 291 7.02 -22.23 4.03
CA GLU A 291 7.94 -21.55 3.12
C GLU A 291 7.61 -20.06 2.96
N ALA A 292 6.32 -19.71 2.87
CA ALA A 292 5.89 -18.31 2.78
C ALA A 292 6.39 -17.49 3.99
N ARG A 293 6.20 -18.01 5.21
CA ARG A 293 6.64 -17.37 6.46
C ARG A 293 8.15 -17.27 6.55
N TYR A 294 8.87 -18.30 6.12
CA TYR A 294 10.33 -18.27 6.05
C TYR A 294 10.82 -17.16 5.10
N LEU A 295 10.23 -17.07 3.89
CA LEU A 295 10.58 -16.04 2.91
C LEU A 295 10.24 -14.64 3.42
N THR A 296 9.09 -14.45 4.08
CA THR A 296 8.75 -13.18 4.73
C THR A 296 9.87 -12.75 5.68
N ASP A 297 10.30 -13.61 6.59
CA ASP A 297 11.37 -13.31 7.54
C ASP A 297 12.69 -12.93 6.84
N GLN A 298 13.05 -13.63 5.76
CA GLN A 298 14.25 -13.27 4.99
C GLN A 298 14.11 -11.91 4.31
N PHE A 299 12.93 -11.61 3.75
CA PHE A 299 12.69 -10.33 3.09
C PHE A 299 12.68 -9.15 4.07
N LEU A 300 12.26 -9.34 5.33
CA LEU A 300 12.36 -8.28 6.35
C LEU A 300 13.80 -7.83 6.58
N VAL A 301 14.76 -8.76 6.54
CA VAL A 301 16.19 -8.44 6.67
C VAL A 301 16.73 -7.76 5.40
N LEU A 302 16.26 -8.18 4.22
CA LEU A 302 16.75 -7.67 2.93
C LEU A 302 16.10 -6.34 2.50
N ALA A 303 14.88 -6.06 2.95
CA ALA A 303 14.11 -4.88 2.57
C ALA A 303 14.88 -3.55 2.72
N PRO A 304 15.53 -3.23 3.86
CA PRO A 304 16.29 -1.98 3.98
C PRO A 304 17.51 -1.92 3.04
N LEU A 305 18.11 -3.06 2.69
CA LEU A 305 19.22 -3.12 1.73
C LEU A 305 18.74 -2.84 0.31
N PHE A 306 17.59 -3.41 -0.08
CA PHE A 306 16.97 -3.11 -1.36
C PHE A 306 16.51 -1.66 -1.46
N LEU A 307 15.93 -1.11 -0.38
CA LEU A 307 15.55 0.30 -0.32
C LEU A 307 16.75 1.22 -0.56
N ALA A 308 17.89 0.94 0.08
CA ALA A 308 19.12 1.71 -0.11
C ALA A 308 19.71 1.53 -1.52
N LEU A 309 19.72 0.30 -2.04
CA LEU A 309 20.26 0.00 -3.38
C LEU A 309 19.44 0.65 -4.50
N THR A 310 18.14 0.80 -4.29
CA THR A 310 17.17 1.31 -5.29
C THR A 310 16.76 2.76 -5.02
N ALA A 311 17.52 3.48 -4.19
CA ALA A 311 17.23 4.85 -3.80
C ALA A 311 17.04 5.78 -5.02
N ALA A 312 15.92 6.49 -5.05
CA ALA A 312 15.46 7.26 -6.21
C ALA A 312 14.57 8.46 -5.83
N THR A 313 14.70 8.98 -4.60
CA THR A 313 13.85 10.07 -4.08
C THR A 313 14.66 11.19 -3.39
N PRO A 314 15.60 11.84 -4.09
CA PRO A 314 16.39 12.94 -3.51
C PRO A 314 15.66 14.29 -3.48
N PHE A 315 14.51 14.42 -4.16
CA PHE A 315 13.76 15.68 -4.25
C PHE A 315 12.32 15.50 -3.80
N LEU A 316 11.87 16.41 -2.94
CA LEU A 316 10.48 16.47 -2.48
C LEU A 316 10.03 17.93 -2.49
N ARG A 317 8.89 18.22 -3.14
CA ARG A 317 8.24 19.54 -3.16
C ARG A 317 9.21 20.68 -3.56
N GLY A 318 10.01 20.44 -4.61
CA GLY A 318 10.97 21.40 -5.17
C GLY A 318 12.23 21.62 -4.33
N LEU A 319 12.47 20.81 -3.30
CA LEU A 319 13.61 20.92 -2.40
C LEU A 319 14.44 19.64 -2.41
N VAL A 320 15.74 19.77 -2.12
CA VAL A 320 16.67 18.64 -1.95
C VAL A 320 16.52 18.09 -0.54
N ALA A 321 16.23 16.79 -0.43
CA ALA A 321 16.05 16.09 0.83
C ALA A 321 17.36 15.46 1.30
N GLU A 322 17.56 15.42 2.61
CA GLU A 322 18.66 14.70 3.27
C GLU A 322 18.29 13.21 3.44
N THR A 323 17.74 12.62 2.38
CA THR A 323 17.46 11.20 2.22
C THR A 323 17.28 10.92 0.73
N ASP A 324 17.71 9.74 0.29
CA ASP A 324 17.57 9.32 -1.10
C ASP A 324 16.36 8.40 -1.31
N THR A 325 15.57 8.14 -0.25
CA THR A 325 14.50 7.13 -0.27
C THR A 325 13.16 7.75 0.08
N ARG A 326 12.09 7.21 -0.51
CA ARG A 326 10.72 7.69 -0.29
C ARG A 326 10.15 7.33 1.10
N TRP A 327 10.73 6.31 1.74
CA TRP A 327 10.16 5.65 2.92
C TRP A 327 9.85 6.59 4.09
N PRO A 328 10.72 7.54 4.48
CA PRO A 328 10.41 8.46 5.57
C PRO A 328 9.19 9.34 5.27
N ALA A 329 9.06 9.84 4.03
CA ALA A 329 7.92 10.65 3.62
C ALA A 329 6.63 9.82 3.63
N PHE A 330 6.69 8.58 3.13
CA PHE A 330 5.54 7.68 3.12
C PHE A 330 5.10 7.33 4.54
N GLN A 331 6.01 6.86 5.39
CA GLN A 331 5.72 6.47 6.77
C GLN A 331 5.09 7.61 7.59
N GLN A 332 5.60 8.84 7.48
CA GLN A 332 5.11 9.99 8.25
C GLN A 332 3.81 10.57 7.69
N SER A 333 3.64 10.62 6.37
CA SER A 333 2.41 11.11 5.73
C SER A 333 1.28 10.07 5.79
N TRP A 334 1.58 8.82 6.12
CA TRP A 334 0.63 7.75 6.36
C TRP A 334 0.71 7.25 7.79
N ASP A 335 0.66 8.16 8.77
CA ASP A 335 0.55 7.83 10.20
C ASP A 335 -0.78 8.28 10.84
N ASP A 336 -1.70 7.35 11.05
CA ASP A 336 -3.07 7.60 11.55
C ASP A 336 -3.14 7.56 13.07
N ARG A 337 -2.04 7.28 13.77
CA ARG A 337 -2.02 7.19 15.22
C ARG A 337 -2.57 8.47 15.83
N CYS A 338 -3.55 8.32 16.72
CA CYS A 338 -4.03 9.41 17.58
C CYS A 338 -2.94 9.78 18.60
N GLU A 339 -3.05 10.96 19.22
CA GLU A 339 -2.04 11.45 20.18
C GLU A 339 -1.87 10.47 21.37
N GLU A 340 -2.96 9.84 21.81
CA GLU A 340 -2.95 8.84 22.88
C GLU A 340 -2.27 7.52 22.48
N GLU A 341 -2.12 7.25 21.18
CA GLU A 341 -1.51 6.01 20.67
C GLU A 341 0.01 6.11 20.55
N LEU A 342 0.61 7.32 20.51
CA LEU A 342 2.04 7.50 20.26
C LEU A 342 2.94 6.78 21.28
N GLY A 343 2.49 6.63 22.54
CA GLY A 343 3.22 5.89 23.59
C GLY A 343 2.91 4.39 23.65
N ARG A 344 1.92 3.90 22.91
CA ARG A 344 1.44 2.51 22.95
C ARG A 344 1.73 1.75 21.65
N VAL A 345 1.66 2.45 20.52
CA VAL A 345 1.85 1.90 19.19
C VAL A 345 3.07 2.58 18.58
N ARG A 346 4.19 1.87 18.61
CA ARG A 346 5.51 2.40 18.24
C ARG A 346 5.56 2.96 16.82
N ASN A 347 4.97 2.25 15.88
CA ASN A 347 5.10 2.55 14.46
C ASN A 347 3.77 3.02 13.86
N SER A 348 3.87 3.80 12.79
CA SER A 348 2.79 4.00 11.84
C SER A 348 2.25 2.66 11.33
N ARG A 349 1.04 2.61 10.75
CA ARG A 349 0.57 1.43 10.00
C ARG A 349 1.32 1.22 8.67
N THR A 350 2.10 2.23 8.26
CA THR A 350 3.09 2.14 7.20
C THR A 350 4.48 2.07 7.84
N SER A 351 4.99 0.87 8.03
CA SER A 351 6.27 0.61 8.71
C SER A 351 6.76 -0.80 8.38
N PRO A 352 8.07 -1.09 8.49
CA PRO A 352 8.53 -2.47 8.34
C PRO A 352 7.74 -3.39 9.28
N CYS A 353 7.46 -4.61 8.84
CA CYS A 353 6.75 -5.56 9.69
C CYS A 353 7.44 -5.73 11.05
N ASP A 354 6.67 -5.64 12.13
CA ASP A 354 7.21 -5.61 13.49
C ASP A 354 7.61 -6.98 14.05
N LEU A 355 7.29 -8.07 13.35
CA LEU A 355 7.47 -9.45 13.84
C LEU A 355 8.00 -10.37 12.74
N PHE A 356 8.99 -11.18 13.11
CA PHE A 356 9.35 -12.40 12.40
C PHE A 356 8.36 -13.52 12.76
N ILE A 357 7.92 -14.25 11.74
CA ILE A 357 6.81 -15.21 11.83
C ILE A 357 7.17 -16.61 11.36
N GLY A 358 8.41 -16.89 10.97
CA GLY A 358 8.89 -18.19 10.51
C GLY A 358 8.72 -19.30 11.55
N GLU A 359 8.21 -20.47 11.12
CA GLU A 359 8.05 -21.63 12.00
C GLU A 359 9.38 -22.19 12.53
N SER A 360 10.49 -21.88 11.84
CA SER A 360 11.84 -22.19 12.30
C SER A 360 12.18 -21.51 13.63
N LEU A 361 11.68 -20.29 13.87
CA LEU A 361 11.93 -19.55 15.11
C LEU A 361 11.22 -20.19 16.31
N ALA A 362 10.03 -20.76 16.09
CA ALA A 362 9.27 -21.43 17.16
C ALA A 362 10.00 -22.66 17.75
N LYS A 363 11.06 -23.14 17.10
CA LYS A 363 11.87 -24.29 17.56
C LYS A 363 12.97 -23.88 18.54
N ASP A 364 13.30 -22.59 18.65
CA ASP A 364 14.34 -22.05 19.53
C ASP A 364 13.87 -20.73 20.18
N ALA A 365 13.50 -20.82 21.45
CA ALA A 365 13.00 -19.66 22.22
C ALA A 365 14.04 -18.54 22.39
N ALA A 366 15.34 -18.86 22.39
CA ALA A 366 16.37 -17.84 22.49
C ALA A 366 16.50 -17.08 21.16
N ALA A 367 16.44 -17.80 20.03
CA ALA A 367 16.44 -17.18 18.70
C ALA A 367 15.17 -16.35 18.46
N GLU A 368 13.99 -16.87 18.84
CA GLU A 368 12.73 -16.14 18.75
C GLU A 368 12.75 -14.86 19.58
N GLY A 369 13.18 -14.94 20.84
CA GLY A 369 13.25 -13.77 21.72
C GLY A 369 14.30 -12.74 21.26
N ALA A 370 15.34 -13.16 20.54
CA ALA A 370 16.32 -12.26 19.95
C ALA A 370 15.84 -11.61 18.64
N ALA A 371 15.03 -12.31 17.85
CA ALA A 371 14.46 -11.80 16.60
C ALA A 371 13.27 -10.88 16.85
N ASN A 372 12.39 -11.24 17.79
CA ASN A 372 11.20 -10.49 18.18
C ASN A 372 11.41 -9.76 19.52
N ASP A 373 12.49 -8.96 19.60
CA ASP A 373 12.95 -8.27 20.81
C ASP A 373 12.17 -6.96 21.12
N VAL A 374 11.21 -6.61 20.27
CA VAL A 374 10.33 -5.45 20.42
C VAL A 374 8.96 -5.89 20.93
N GLU A 375 8.48 -5.22 21.98
CA GLU A 375 7.10 -5.40 22.41
C GLU A 375 6.14 -4.75 21.41
N VAL A 376 5.13 -5.51 20.99
CA VAL A 376 4.10 -5.04 20.07
C VAL A 376 2.73 -5.25 20.68
N PRO A 377 1.82 -4.26 20.60
CA PRO A 377 0.45 -4.43 21.09
C PRO A 377 -0.28 -5.49 20.26
N VAL A 378 -1.25 -6.16 20.86
CA VAL A 378 -2.10 -7.14 20.16
C VAL A 378 -3.58 -6.89 20.44
N HIS A 379 -4.42 -7.16 19.45
CA HIS A 379 -5.86 -7.16 19.61
C HIS A 379 -6.30 -8.43 20.37
N ALA A 380 -6.53 -8.31 21.68
CA ALA A 380 -6.79 -9.43 22.57
C ALA A 380 -7.92 -10.38 22.12
N PRO A 381 -9.09 -9.89 21.64
CA PRO A 381 -10.13 -10.80 21.12
C PRO A 381 -9.68 -11.64 19.92
N ALA A 382 -8.87 -11.06 19.02
CA ALA A 382 -8.34 -11.81 17.89
C ALA A 382 -7.29 -12.83 18.35
N MET A 383 -6.40 -12.44 19.26
CA MET A 383 -5.40 -13.34 19.83
C MET A 383 -6.07 -14.56 20.51
N GLY A 384 -7.11 -14.34 21.31
CA GLY A 384 -7.89 -15.41 21.93
C GLY A 384 -8.52 -16.35 20.91
N LEU A 385 -9.22 -15.80 19.91
CA LEU A 385 -9.87 -16.58 18.86
C LEU A 385 -8.88 -17.48 18.10
N LEU A 386 -7.72 -16.94 17.72
CA LEU A 386 -6.72 -17.66 16.92
C LEU A 386 -6.03 -18.77 17.72
N THR A 387 -5.65 -18.47 18.97
CA THR A 387 -5.00 -19.44 19.86
C THR A 387 -5.95 -20.58 20.26
N GLU A 388 -7.20 -20.29 20.58
CA GLU A 388 -8.23 -21.30 20.87
C GLU A 388 -8.48 -22.23 19.66
N ALA A 389 -8.40 -21.68 18.45
CA ALA A 389 -8.55 -22.45 17.21
C ALA A 389 -7.29 -23.22 16.78
N GLY A 390 -6.20 -23.14 17.56
CA GLY A 390 -4.96 -23.87 17.32
C GLY A 390 -4.08 -23.29 16.22
N VAL A 391 -4.19 -21.98 15.93
CA VAL A 391 -3.19 -21.26 15.13
C VAL A 391 -1.92 -21.11 15.98
N ASP A 392 -0.74 -21.28 15.39
CA ASP A 392 0.50 -21.24 16.17
C ASP A 392 0.76 -19.83 16.78
N PRO A 393 1.57 -19.74 17.85
CA PRO A 393 1.73 -18.50 18.60
C PRO A 393 2.29 -17.32 17.79
N LEU A 394 3.26 -17.56 16.90
CA LEU A 394 3.89 -16.50 16.10
C LEU A 394 2.91 -15.90 15.10
N LEU A 395 2.21 -16.77 14.36
CA LEU A 395 1.20 -16.32 13.39
C LEU A 395 0.01 -15.65 14.08
N SER A 396 -0.44 -16.19 15.23
CA SER A 396 -1.51 -15.58 16.03
C SER A 396 -1.13 -14.18 16.51
N ARG A 397 0.10 -14.00 17.01
CA ARG A 397 0.61 -12.71 17.47
C ARG A 397 0.70 -11.70 16.32
N HIS A 398 1.21 -12.11 15.16
CA HIS A 398 1.29 -11.26 13.97
C HIS A 398 -0.09 -10.78 13.50
N VAL A 399 -1.05 -11.69 13.33
CA VAL A 399 -2.41 -11.32 12.89
C VAL A 399 -3.10 -10.44 13.94
N ALA A 400 -2.98 -10.78 15.22
CA ALA A 400 -3.56 -9.96 16.29
C ALA A 400 -2.89 -8.57 16.39
N HIS A 401 -1.60 -8.45 16.06
CA HIS A 401 -0.91 -7.18 15.97
C HIS A 401 -1.46 -6.31 14.81
N THR A 402 -1.64 -6.86 13.61
CA THR A 402 -2.26 -6.15 12.48
C THR A 402 -3.63 -5.57 12.84
N LEU A 403 -4.41 -6.30 13.63
CA LEU A 403 -5.75 -5.92 14.07
C LEU A 403 -5.78 -4.89 15.21
N VAL A 404 -4.63 -4.39 15.68
CA VAL A 404 -4.62 -3.21 16.58
C VAL A 404 -5.07 -1.97 15.85
N ARG A 405 -4.80 -1.86 14.55
CA ARG A 405 -5.20 -0.73 13.71
C ARG A 405 -6.69 -0.74 13.43
N ASP A 406 -7.26 0.45 13.33
CA ASP A 406 -8.67 0.56 12.97
C ASP A 406 -8.85 0.44 11.45
N PRO A 407 -9.96 -0.17 10.99
CA PRO A 407 -10.36 -0.12 9.59
C PRO A 407 -10.68 1.33 9.20
N LEU A 408 -10.05 1.79 8.12
CA LEU A 408 -10.28 3.13 7.55
C LEU A 408 -11.21 3.12 6.33
N VAL A 409 -11.46 1.93 5.79
CA VAL A 409 -12.40 1.66 4.70
C VAL A 409 -13.37 0.63 5.27
N ILE A 410 -14.66 0.96 5.29
CA ILE A 410 -15.75 0.03 5.62
C ILE A 410 -16.88 0.35 4.65
N PHE A 411 -17.48 -0.66 4.02
CA PHE A 411 -18.64 -0.47 3.15
C PHE A 411 -19.91 -0.93 3.87
N GLU A 412 -20.95 -0.09 3.86
CA GLU A 412 -22.22 -0.36 4.54
C GLU A 412 -22.83 -1.69 4.08
N ASP A 413 -22.83 -1.94 2.77
CA ASP A 413 -23.39 -3.14 2.15
C ASP A 413 -22.52 -4.39 2.32
N ARG A 414 -21.33 -4.26 2.91
CA ARG A 414 -20.43 -5.37 3.25
C ARG A 414 -20.32 -5.61 4.75
N LEU A 415 -21.06 -4.86 5.58
CA LEU A 415 -21.09 -5.09 7.02
C LEU A 415 -21.53 -6.52 7.33
N ASP A 416 -22.64 -7.00 6.75
CA ASP A 416 -23.25 -8.30 7.10
C ASP A 416 -23.02 -9.40 6.06
N ILE A 417 -21.74 -9.66 5.79
CA ILE A 417 -21.28 -10.74 4.91
C ILE A 417 -21.00 -12.05 5.67
N ASP A 418 -20.86 -13.15 4.92
CA ASP A 418 -20.57 -14.47 5.48
C ASP A 418 -19.07 -14.61 5.72
N ASP A 419 -18.63 -14.43 6.97
CA ASP A 419 -17.21 -14.49 7.36
C ASP A 419 -16.54 -15.83 7.01
N ALA A 420 -17.30 -16.90 6.73
CA ALA A 420 -16.74 -18.18 6.31
C ALA A 420 -16.43 -18.25 4.80
N LYS A 421 -16.99 -17.34 4.00
CA LYS A 421 -16.91 -17.34 2.52
C LYS A 421 -16.28 -16.08 1.93
N ASP A 422 -16.50 -14.94 2.56
CA ASP A 422 -15.97 -13.63 2.13
C ASP A 422 -14.73 -13.27 2.97
N ALA A 423 -13.91 -12.35 2.46
CA ALA A 423 -12.64 -11.92 3.09
C ALA A 423 -12.52 -10.40 3.26
N ASP A 424 -13.57 -9.63 2.96
CA ASP A 424 -13.48 -8.18 2.81
C ASP A 424 -12.96 -7.44 4.05
N HIS A 425 -13.37 -7.83 5.26
CA HIS A 425 -12.90 -7.18 6.47
C HIS A 425 -11.43 -7.50 6.74
N TRP A 426 -11.01 -8.73 6.44
CA TRP A 426 -9.60 -9.13 6.49
C TRP A 426 -8.77 -8.36 5.45
N ASP A 427 -9.19 -8.37 4.19
CA ASP A 427 -8.49 -7.73 3.07
C ASP A 427 -8.41 -6.20 3.25
N GLN A 428 -9.43 -5.55 3.80
CA GLN A 428 -9.40 -4.11 4.08
C GLN A 428 -8.42 -3.75 5.18
N LEU A 429 -8.35 -4.55 6.25
CA LEU A 429 -7.41 -4.31 7.34
C LEU A 429 -5.99 -4.65 6.92
N LEU A 430 -5.76 -5.79 6.29
CA LEU A 430 -4.45 -6.19 5.79
C LEU A 430 -3.96 -5.22 4.70
N GLY A 431 -4.80 -4.95 3.69
CA GLY A 431 -4.50 -4.02 2.60
C GLY A 431 -4.45 -2.55 3.00
N THR A 432 -4.55 -2.26 4.30
CA THR A 432 -4.24 -0.94 4.87
C THR A 432 -3.13 -0.95 5.92
N ASN A 433 -2.36 -2.04 6.02
CA ASN A 433 -1.10 -2.09 6.76
C ASN A 433 0.01 -2.35 5.74
N TRP A 434 0.93 -1.41 5.57
CA TRP A 434 1.99 -1.48 4.55
C TRP A 434 3.34 -1.65 5.23
N GLY A 435 4.02 -2.77 4.98
CA GLY A 435 5.27 -3.08 5.67
C GLY A 435 6.15 -4.14 5.07
#